data_AF-A0A401NMH6-F1
#
_entry.id   AF-A0A401NMH6-F1
#
_cell.length_a   1.000
_cell.length_b   1.000
_cell.length_c   1.000
_cell.angle_alpha   90.00
_cell.angle_beta   90.00
_cell.angle_gamma   90.00
#
_symmetry.space_group_name_H-M   'P 1'
#
loop_
_entity.id
_entity.type
_entity.pdbx_description
1 polymer ?
#
loop_
_entity_poly.entity_id
_entity_poly.type
_entity_poly.pdbx_seq_one_letter_code
_entity_poly.pdbx_strand_id
1 'polypeptide(L)'
;MCLCSRSVSKPSQFKSSASKKVSIAGWMVVLPDDPEHPDIFQLSDPDKGNVYKFQTSSRFHAILWHKHLDDACKSNRPQIPTNLMSFE
;
A
#
# COMPACT_ATOMS: atom_id res chain seq x y z
N MET A 1 -22.09 -23.14 25.71
CA MET A 1 -23.35 -23.24 24.94
C MET A 1 -23.25 -22.22 23.83
N CYS A 2 -22.90 -22.66 22.62
CA CYS A 2 -22.65 -21.76 21.49
C CYS A 2 -23.97 -21.55 20.74
N LEU A 3 -24.59 -20.37 20.88
CA LEU A 3 -25.53 -19.88 19.88
C LEU A 3 -25.01 -18.53 19.36
N CYS A 4 -24.30 -18.58 18.24
CA CYS A 4 -24.14 -17.41 17.38
C CYS A 4 -25.14 -17.54 16.23
N SER A 5 -26.35 -17.02 16.46
CA SER A 5 -27.16 -16.53 15.34
C SER A 5 -26.45 -15.29 14.81
N ARG A 6 -25.75 -15.40 13.67
CA ARG A 6 -25.17 -14.23 13.00
C ARG A 6 -25.62 -14.16 11.56
N SER A 7 -26.26 -13.04 11.29
CA SER A 7 -26.76 -12.55 10.02
C SER A 7 -25.78 -12.70 8.86
N VAL A 8 -26.37 -12.91 7.68
CA VAL A 8 -25.70 -12.80 6.37
C VAL A 8 -24.82 -11.56 6.32
N SER A 9 -23.50 -11.74 6.38
CA SER A 9 -22.52 -10.69 6.11
C SER A 9 -21.33 -11.34 5.41
N LYS A 10 -20.99 -10.82 4.23
CA LYS A 10 -19.90 -11.30 3.37
C LYS A 10 -18.64 -11.58 4.20
N PRO A 11 -17.94 -12.72 4.02
CA PRO A 11 -16.69 -12.94 4.72
C PRO A 11 -15.70 -11.84 4.30
N SER A 12 -15.20 -11.10 5.29
CA SER A 12 -14.04 -10.24 5.11
C SER A 12 -12.90 -11.09 4.55
N GLN A 13 -12.58 -10.90 3.26
CA GLN A 13 -11.58 -11.71 2.53
C GLN A 13 -10.13 -11.34 2.89
N PHE A 14 -9.94 -10.50 3.91
CA PHE A 14 -8.63 -10.02 4.31
C PHE A 14 -8.09 -10.84 5.49
N LYS A 15 -6.85 -11.31 5.36
CA LYS A 15 -6.13 -11.98 6.45
C LYS A 15 -5.75 -10.97 7.52
N SER A 16 -5.76 -11.39 8.79
CA SER A 16 -5.36 -10.54 9.92
C SER A 16 -3.86 -10.19 9.94
N SER A 17 -3.01 -10.99 9.28
CA SER A 17 -1.57 -10.74 9.18
C SER A 17 -1.14 -10.44 7.73
N ALA A 18 -0.23 -9.48 7.58
CA ALA A 18 0.35 -9.14 6.28
C ALA A 18 1.18 -10.31 5.75
N SER A 19 0.84 -10.81 4.57
CA SER A 19 1.57 -11.93 3.93
C SER A 19 2.82 -11.48 3.17
N LYS A 20 2.95 -10.18 2.89
CA LYS A 20 4.10 -9.60 2.18
C LYS A 20 4.38 -8.20 2.73
N LYS A 21 5.65 -7.91 3.03
CA LYS A 21 6.15 -6.60 3.43
C LYS A 21 7.31 -6.24 2.52
N VAL A 22 7.23 -5.08 1.87
CA VAL A 22 8.23 -4.59 0.91
C VAL A 22 8.45 -3.11 1.20
N SER A 23 9.71 -2.67 1.18
CA SER A 23 10.04 -1.25 1.19
C SER A 23 9.86 -0.69 -0.21
N ILE A 24 9.18 0.45 -0.31
CA ILE A 24 8.97 1.18 -1.57
C ILE A 24 9.85 2.42 -1.66
N ALA A 25 10.83 2.59 -0.76
CA ALA A 25 11.78 3.69 -0.83
C ALA A 25 12.55 3.62 -2.17
N GLY A 26 12.61 4.75 -2.88
CA GLY A 26 13.21 4.83 -4.22
C GLY A 26 12.35 4.25 -5.35
N TRP A 27 11.15 3.73 -5.07
CA TRP A 27 10.24 3.29 -6.12
C TRP A 27 9.60 4.49 -6.83
N MET A 28 8.89 4.23 -7.93
CA MET A 28 8.18 5.26 -8.68
C MET A 28 6.71 4.90 -8.81
N VAL A 29 5.83 5.83 -8.44
CA VAL A 29 4.38 5.71 -8.65
C VAL A 29 3.98 6.58 -9.84
N VAL A 30 3.08 6.07 -10.68
CA VAL A 30 2.61 6.75 -11.88
C VAL A 30 1.09 6.65 -11.93
N LEU A 31 0.41 7.77 -12.14
CA LEU A 31 -1.02 7.82 -12.37
C LEU A 31 -1.28 8.05 -13.87
N PRO A 32 -1.70 7.03 -14.63
CA PRO A 32 -2.02 7.21 -16.04
C PRO A 32 -3.25 8.13 -16.22
N ASP A 33 -3.23 8.93 -17.29
CA ASP A 33 -4.37 9.72 -17.79
C ASP A 33 -5.16 8.91 -18.83
N ASP A 34 -5.52 7.69 -18.44
CA ASP A 34 -6.35 6.79 -19.25
C ASP A 34 -7.83 6.97 -18.85
N PRO A 35 -8.71 7.42 -19.77
CA PRO A 35 -10.13 7.61 -19.48
C PRO A 35 -10.93 6.30 -19.35
N GLU A 36 -10.44 5.18 -19.89
CA GLU A 36 -11.07 3.86 -19.76
C GLU A 36 -10.79 3.25 -18.37
N HIS A 37 -9.63 3.59 -17.79
CA HIS A 37 -9.20 3.08 -16.49
C HIS A 37 -8.71 4.19 -15.54
N PRO A 38 -9.59 5.14 -15.17
CA PRO A 38 -9.21 6.28 -14.34
C PRO A 38 -8.86 5.87 -12.89
N ASP A 39 -9.35 4.72 -12.43
CA ASP A 39 -9.17 4.19 -11.08
C ASP A 39 -7.88 3.38 -10.90
N ILE A 40 -7.01 3.32 -11.91
CA ILE A 40 -5.76 2.57 -11.88
C ILE A 40 -4.56 3.49 -11.64
N PHE A 41 -3.61 3.03 -10.81
CA PHE A 41 -2.26 3.59 -10.74
C PHE A 41 -1.20 2.49 -10.87
N GLN A 42 0.02 2.87 -11.26
CA GLN A 42 1.15 1.98 -11.43
C GLN A 42 2.22 2.27 -10.38
N LEU A 43 2.89 1.23 -9.91
CA LEU A 43 4.04 1.31 -9.01
C LEU A 43 5.16 0.45 -9.56
N SER A 44 6.34 1.04 -9.78
CA SER A 44 7.50 0.37 -10.36
C SER A 44 8.70 0.39 -9.43
N ASP A 45 9.35 -0.76 -9.33
CA ASP A 45 10.62 -1.02 -8.64
C ASP A 45 11.76 -0.87 -9.67
N PRO A 46 12.51 0.24 -9.66
CA PRO A 46 13.57 0.48 -10.65
C PRO A 46 14.74 -0.51 -10.52
N ASP A 47 15.01 -1.04 -9.33
CA ASP A 47 16.13 -1.94 -9.08
C ASP A 47 15.88 -3.34 -9.68
N LYS A 48 14.63 -3.82 -9.58
CA LYS A 48 14.25 -5.16 -10.05
C LYS A 48 13.51 -5.16 -11.39
N GLY A 49 13.14 -3.99 -11.89
CA GLY A 49 12.29 -3.84 -13.07
C GLY A 49 10.86 -4.37 -12.87
N ASN A 50 10.40 -4.53 -11.62
CA ASN A 50 9.04 -4.99 -11.36
C ASN A 50 8.07 -3.83 -11.57
N VAL A 51 6.95 -4.10 -12.24
CA VAL A 51 5.87 -3.12 -12.44
C VAL A 51 4.56 -3.71 -11.95
N TYR A 52 3.89 -3.00 -11.06
CA TYR A 52 2.62 -3.38 -10.46
C TYR A 52 1.54 -2.39 -10.88
N LYS A 53 0.35 -2.90 -11.19
CA LYS A 53 -0.84 -2.08 -11.46
C LYS A 53 -1.86 -2.33 -10.37
N PHE A 54 -2.38 -1.27 -9.79
CA PHE A 54 -3.36 -1.31 -8.71
C PHE A 54 -4.64 -0.62 -9.16
N GLN A 55 -5.75 -1.33 -9.07
CA GLN A 55 -7.08 -0.79 -9.26
C GLN A 55 -7.65 -0.35 -7.91
N THR A 56 -8.26 0.83 -7.88
CA THR A 56 -8.93 1.39 -6.71
C THR A 56 -10.44 1.50 -6.95
N SER A 57 -11.23 1.93 -5.96
CA SER A 57 -12.67 2.07 -6.17
C SER A 57 -13.09 3.36 -6.88
N SER A 58 -12.18 4.32 -7.09
CA SER A 58 -12.47 5.58 -7.80
C SER A 58 -11.20 6.30 -8.25
N ARG A 59 -11.31 7.20 -9.25
CA ARG A 59 -10.22 8.11 -9.63
C ARG A 59 -9.65 8.88 -8.44
N PHE A 60 -10.53 9.36 -7.56
CA PHE A 60 -10.11 10.09 -6.36
C PHE A 60 -9.23 9.23 -5.45
N HIS A 61 -9.57 7.96 -5.26
CA HIS A 61 -8.72 7.04 -4.50
C HIS A 61 -7.39 6.76 -5.20
N ALA A 62 -7.37 6.62 -6.53
CA ALA A 62 -6.12 6.48 -7.27
C ALA A 62 -5.19 7.69 -7.07
N ILE A 63 -5.73 8.91 -7.10
CA ILE A 63 -4.99 10.16 -6.83
C ILE A 63 -4.48 10.18 -5.38
N LEU A 64 -5.33 9.80 -4.41
CA LEU A 64 -4.97 9.77 -3.00
C LEU A 64 -3.82 8.79 -2.74
N TRP A 65 -3.91 7.57 -3.29
CA TRP A 65 -2.85 6.57 -3.22
C TRP A 65 -1.57 7.05 -3.88
N HIS A 66 -1.67 7.62 -5.08
CA HIS A 66 -0.52 8.19 -5.78
C HIS A 66 0.20 9.22 -4.92
N LYS A 67 -0.52 10.18 -4.31
CA LYS A 67 0.07 11.21 -3.44
C LYS A 67 0.82 10.61 -2.26
N HIS A 68 0.23 9.64 -1.57
CA HIS A 68 0.85 9.03 -0.39
C HIS A 68 2.04 8.13 -0.76
N LEU A 69 1.95 7.40 -1.86
CA LEU A 69 3.03 6.55 -2.34
C LEU A 69 4.20 7.38 -2.87
N ASP A 70 3.95 8.48 -3.58
CA ASP A 70 4.99 9.39 -4.06
C ASP A 70 5.83 9.96 -2.90
N ASP A 71 5.16 10.40 -1.83
CA ASP A 71 5.82 10.86 -0.60
C ASP A 71 6.63 9.72 0.06
N ALA A 72 6.04 8.53 0.20
CA ALA A 72 6.70 7.36 0.78
C ALA A 72 7.91 6.88 -0.05
N CYS A 73 7.83 6.98 -1.38
CA CYS A 73 8.93 6.64 -2.29
C CYS A 73 10.12 7.60 -2.11
N LYS A 74 9.85 8.89 -1.88
CA LYS A 74 10.87 9.93 -1.62
C LYS A 74 11.39 9.89 -0.17
N SER A 75 10.62 9.32 0.74
CA SER A 75 10.98 9.20 2.15
C SER A 75 12.04 8.11 2.36
N ASN A 76 13.31 8.48 2.18
CA ASN A 76 14.47 7.62 2.46
C ASN A 76 14.89 7.67 3.95
N ARG A 77 13.96 7.84 4.89
CA ARG A 77 14.32 7.87 6.31
C ARG A 77 14.32 6.46 6.88
N PRO A 78 15.50 5.84 7.14
CA PRO A 78 15.56 4.80 8.15
C PRO A 78 15.02 5.42 9.44
N GLN A 79 13.89 4.92 9.91
CA GLN A 79 13.43 5.18 11.28
C GLN A 79 14.47 4.52 12.18
N ILE A 80 15.48 5.29 12.62
CA ILE A 80 16.42 4.86 13.64
C ILE A 80 15.55 4.56 14.87
N PRO A 81 15.51 3.32 15.38
CA PRO A 81 14.73 3.04 16.57
C PRO A 81 15.28 3.90 17.72
N THR A 82 14.44 4.78 18.26
CA THR A 82 14.74 5.78 19.31
C THR A 82 15.07 5.16 20.68
N ASN A 83 15.44 3.88 20.75
CA ASN A 83 15.84 3.24 22.01
C ASN A 83 17.04 2.34 21.79
N LEU A 84 18.22 2.97 21.74
CA LEU A 84 19.48 2.32 22.12
C LEU A 84 19.73 2.73 23.58
N MET A 85 19.76 1.76 24.48
CA MET A 85 20.04 1.91 25.92
C MET A 85 21.30 2.77 26.16
N SER A 86 21.23 3.77 27.05
CA SER A 86 22.43 4.24 27.77
C SER A 86 22.80 3.17 28.78
N PHE A 87 24.01 2.61 28.66
CA PHE A 87 24.67 1.88 29.73
C PHE A 87 25.45 2.91 30.58
N GLU A 88 25.10 3.02 31.85
CA GLU A 88 26.05 3.37 32.93
C GLU A 88 26.29 2.11 33.77
#